data_AF-A0AAV4JA34-F1
#
_entry.id   AF-A0AAV4JA34-F1
#
_cell.length_a   1.000
_cell.length_b   1.000
_cell.length_c   1.000
_cell.angle_alpha   90.00
_cell.angle_beta   90.00
_cell.angle_gamma   90.00
#
_symmetry.space_group_name_H-M   'P 1'
#
loop_
_entity.id
_entity.type
_entity.pdbx_description
1 polymer ?
#
loop_
_entity_poly.entity_id
_entity_poly.type
_entity_poly.pdbx_seq_one_letter_code
_entity_poly.pdbx_strand_id
1 'polypeptide(L)'
;MLVDLHNDSNADTFSKLLSAVGDGKTAVVRQPDMIRISELGNDVNSIDELIQQVFPDFRDNVNNSDLLSQRVILAPFNDSVAKINEKLTNWMSALPEIYHSINTTLSDEDAAHYPAEFLDFIEIAGLPRNKPSI
;
A
#
# COMPACT_ATOMS: atom_id res chain seq x y z
N MET A 1 5.41 11.71 -0.44
CA MET A 1 4.47 11.15 -1.45
C MET A 1 3.58 12.29 -1.90
N LEU A 2 3.70 12.73 -3.15
CA LEU A 2 2.84 13.77 -3.73
C LEU A 2 1.73 13.04 -4.48
N VAL A 3 0.52 13.07 -3.93
CA VAL A 3 -0.68 12.61 -4.63
C VAL A 3 -1.19 13.83 -5.40
N ASP A 4 -1.06 13.79 -6.73
CA ASP A 4 -1.52 14.88 -7.58
C ASP A 4 -3.03 14.71 -7.81
N LEU A 5 -3.84 15.47 -7.07
CA LEU A 5 -5.30 15.50 -7.14
C LEU A 5 -5.73 16.37 -8.33
N HIS A 6 -5.29 16.02 -9.54
CA HIS A 6 -5.67 16.76 -10.73
C HIS A 6 -7.20 16.70 -10.91
N ASN A 7 -7.83 17.87 -10.89
CA ASN A 7 -9.26 18.13 -11.14
C ASN A 7 -10.25 18.01 -9.96
N ASP A 8 -9.77 17.96 -8.71
CA ASP A 8 -10.66 18.02 -7.53
C ASP A 8 -10.79 19.47 -7.01
N SER A 9 -12.02 20.02 -7.04
CA SER A 9 -12.33 21.33 -6.47
C SER A 9 -12.03 21.44 -4.96
N ASN A 10 -11.88 20.31 -4.27
CA ASN A 10 -11.55 20.23 -2.86
C ASN A 10 -10.05 20.05 -2.58
N ALA A 11 -9.20 19.89 -3.62
CA ALA A 11 -7.77 19.67 -3.44
C ALA A 11 -7.08 20.81 -2.66
N ASP A 12 -7.46 22.06 -2.91
CA ASP A 12 -6.93 23.22 -2.20
C ASP A 12 -7.34 23.22 -0.72
N THR A 13 -8.59 22.87 -0.43
CA THR A 13 -9.10 22.69 0.94
C THR A 13 -8.37 21.57 1.67
N PHE A 14 -8.16 20.43 1.00
CA PHE A 14 -7.44 19.29 1.54
C PHE A 14 -5.96 19.61 1.79
N SER A 15 -5.30 20.34 0.87
CA SER A 15 -3.92 20.79 1.06
C SER A 15 -3.78 21.74 2.24
N LYS A 16 -4.72 22.67 2.43
CA LYS A 16 -4.76 23.56 3.60
C LYS A 16 -4.95 22.79 4.90
N LEU A 17 -5.81 21.77 4.89
CA LEU A 17 -6.00 20.88 6.04
C LEU A 17 -4.71 20.13 6.38
N LEU A 18 -4.04 19.52 5.40
CA LEU A 18 -2.76 18.83 5.61
C LEU A 18 -1.69 19.78 6.17
N SER A 19 -1.64 21.02 5.69
CA SER A 19 -0.74 22.05 6.23
C SER A 19 -1.08 22.39 7.68
N ALA A 20 -2.36 22.54 8.03
CA ALA A 20 -2.78 22.81 9.40
C ALA A 20 -2.47 21.64 10.35
N VAL A 21 -2.50 20.40 9.83
CA VAL A 21 -2.11 19.19 10.56
C VAL A 21 -0.59 19.18 10.81
N GLY A 22 0.21 19.47 9.78
CA GLY A 22 1.66 19.59 9.91
C GLY A 22 2.11 20.71 10.87
N ASP A 23 1.36 21.82 10.89
CA ASP A 23 1.58 22.95 11.80
C ASP A 23 1.03 22.71 13.22
N GLY A 24 0.34 21.60 13.48
CA GLY A 24 -0.26 21.30 14.79
C GLY A 24 -1.45 22.20 15.16
N LYS A 25 -2.09 22.85 14.19
CA LYS A 25 -3.22 23.79 14.37
C LYS A 25 -4.60 23.11 14.35
N THR A 26 -4.63 21.80 14.11
CA THR A 26 -5.88 21.03 13.95
C THR A 26 -6.31 20.43 15.28
N ALA A 27 -7.61 20.41 15.54
CA ALA A 27 -8.14 19.76 16.73
C ALA A 27 -7.92 18.25 16.62
N VAL A 28 -7.07 17.70 17.49
CA VAL A 28 -6.72 16.28 17.52
C VAL A 28 -7.42 15.59 18.68
N VAL A 29 -8.11 14.48 18.39
CA VAL A 29 -8.58 13.56 19.43
C VAL A 29 -7.48 12.54 19.66
N ARG A 30 -6.87 12.57 20.84
CA ARG A 30 -5.84 11.59 21.23
C ARG A 30 -6.50 10.35 21.82
N GLN A 31 -6.17 9.21 21.25
CA GLN A 31 -6.43 7.87 21.77
C GLN A 31 -5.08 7.23 22.14
N PRO A 32 -5.05 6.13 22.91
CA PRO A 32 -3.80 5.53 23.41
C PRO A 32 -2.75 5.29 22.32
N ASP A 33 -3.19 4.81 21.15
CA ASP A 33 -2.31 4.42 20.05
C ASP A 33 -2.60 5.18 18.74
N MET A 34 -3.50 6.19 18.78
CA MET A 34 -3.98 6.87 17.58
C MET A 34 -4.25 8.35 17.82
N ILE A 35 -3.97 9.16 16.80
CA ILE A 35 -4.44 10.54 16.72
C ILE A 35 -5.52 10.57 15.65
N ARG A 36 -6.72 11.00 16.02
CA ARG A 36 -7.83 11.19 15.10
C ARG A 36 -7.98 12.66 14.74
N ILE A 37 -8.08 12.91 13.44
CA ILE A 37 -8.42 14.21 12.83
C ILE A 37 -9.70 13.97 12.06
N SER A 38 -10.83 14.45 12.58
CA SER A 38 -12.17 14.13 12.08
C SER A 38 -12.39 14.62 10.64
N GLU A 39 -11.61 15.60 10.20
CA GLU A 39 -11.65 16.20 8.87
C GLU A 39 -10.90 15.39 7.81
N LEU A 40 -10.07 14.40 8.19
CA LEU A 40 -9.22 13.62 7.28
C LEU A 40 -9.79 12.26 6.86
N GLY A 41 -10.97 11.88 7.36
CA GLY A 41 -11.65 10.67 6.91
C GLY A 41 -12.51 10.02 7.98
N ASN A 42 -13.11 8.89 7.58
CA ASN A 42 -13.87 8.04 8.49
C ASN A 42 -12.98 6.92 9.02
N ASP A 43 -13.15 6.60 10.30
CA ASP A 43 -12.54 5.41 10.88
C ASP A 43 -13.22 4.18 10.31
N VAL A 44 -12.43 3.15 10.04
CA VAL A 44 -12.87 1.81 9.68
C VAL A 44 -12.46 0.86 10.80
N ASN A 45 -13.30 -0.12 11.11
CA ASN A 45 -13.09 -1.02 12.24
C ASN A 45 -12.17 -2.19 11.88
N SER A 46 -11.91 -2.42 10.59
CA SER A 46 -11.04 -3.49 10.11
C SER A 46 -10.48 -3.23 8.72
N ILE A 47 -9.42 -3.97 8.36
CA ILE A 47 -8.89 -3.99 6.98
C ILE A 47 -9.93 -4.52 5.99
N ASP A 48 -10.78 -5.47 6.40
CA ASP A 48 -11.81 -6.03 5.53
C ASP A 48 -12.89 -4.98 5.18
N GLU A 49 -13.27 -4.16 6.15
CA GLU A 49 -14.17 -3.01 5.93
C GLU A 49 -13.54 -1.98 4.99
N LEU A 50 -12.26 -1.65 5.18
CA LEU A 50 -11.53 -0.76 4.28
C LEU A 50 -11.52 -1.30 2.84
N ILE A 51 -11.22 -2.58 2.66
CA ILE A 51 -11.19 -3.22 1.34
C ILE A 51 -12.58 -3.17 0.70
N GLN A 52 -13.64 -3.49 1.44
CA GLN A 52 -15.02 -3.44 0.90
C GLN A 52 -15.46 -2.03 0.51
N GLN A 53 -15.02 -0.99 1.22
CA GLN A 53 -15.33 0.39 0.86
C GLN A 53 -14.63 0.84 -0.43
N VAL A 54 -13.38 0.38 -0.67
CA VAL A 54 -12.61 0.77 -1.86
C VAL A 54 -12.90 -0.14 -3.06
N PHE A 55 -13.12 -1.43 -2.81
CA PHE A 55 -13.39 -2.49 -3.78
C PHE A 55 -14.70 -3.23 -3.43
N PRO A 56 -15.87 -2.61 -3.66
CA PRO A 56 -17.15 -3.25 -3.41
C PRO A 56 -17.31 -4.49 -4.31
N ASP A 57 -17.88 -5.55 -3.74
CA ASP A 57 -18.12 -6.84 -4.41
C ASP A 57 -16.87 -7.36 -5.15
N PHE A 58 -15.70 -7.25 -4.51
CA PHE A 58 -14.40 -7.54 -5.13
C PHE A 58 -14.35 -8.89 -5.86
N ARG A 59 -14.95 -9.94 -5.30
CA ARG A 59 -14.96 -11.28 -5.91
C ARG A 59 -15.67 -11.30 -7.26
N ASP A 60 -16.77 -10.56 -7.39
CA ASP A 60 -17.54 -10.50 -8.63
C ASP A 60 -16.86 -9.58 -9.66
N ASN A 61 -16.08 -8.60 -9.19
CA ASN A 61 -15.41 -7.60 -10.00
C ASN A 61 -13.91 -7.86 -10.24
N VAL A 62 -13.37 -9.01 -9.81
CA VAL A 62 -11.92 -9.30 -9.87
C VAL A 62 -11.36 -9.27 -11.31
N ASN A 63 -12.21 -9.55 -12.30
CA ASN A 63 -11.85 -9.54 -13.73
C ASN A 63 -12.16 -8.20 -14.41
N ASN A 64 -12.70 -7.22 -13.69
CA ASN A 64 -13.05 -5.91 -14.24
C ASN A 64 -11.87 -4.94 -14.13
N SER A 65 -10.99 -4.99 -15.14
CA SER A 65 -9.77 -4.16 -15.18
C SER A 65 -10.04 -2.65 -15.13
N ASP A 66 -11.14 -2.19 -15.74
CA ASP A 66 -11.50 -0.77 -15.74
C ASP A 66 -11.90 -0.27 -14.35
N LEU A 67 -12.59 -1.10 -13.57
CA LEU A 67 -12.95 -0.77 -12.18
C LEU A 67 -11.72 -0.82 -11.28
N LEU A 68 -10.92 -1.87 -11.38
CA LEU A 68 -9.75 -2.08 -10.51
C LEU A 68 -8.65 -1.03 -10.76
N SER A 69 -8.45 -0.60 -12.01
CA SER A 69 -7.43 0.42 -12.34
C SER A 69 -7.73 1.81 -11.80
N GLN A 70 -8.99 2.09 -11.43
CA GLN A 70 -9.43 3.38 -10.88
C GLN A 70 -9.46 3.41 -9.35
N ARG A 71 -8.95 2.38 -8.68
CA ARG A 71 -9.05 2.23 -7.22
C ARG A 71 -7.69 1.84 -6.64
N VAL A 72 -7.30 2.47 -5.54
CA VAL A 72 -6.04 2.20 -4.86
C VAL A 72 -6.20 2.37 -3.35
N ILE A 73 -5.57 1.50 -2.59
CA ILE A 73 -5.38 1.66 -1.15
C ILE A 73 -3.93 2.03 -0.91
N LEU A 74 -3.69 3.19 -0.32
CA LEU A 74 -2.37 3.64 0.06
C LEU A 74 -2.16 3.44 1.57
N ALA A 75 -1.00 2.92 1.95
CA ALA A 75 -0.62 2.78 3.34
C ALA A 75 0.81 3.29 3.56
N PRO A 76 1.12 3.86 4.74
CA PRO A 76 2.44 4.44 5.01
C PRO A 76 3.56 3.41 5.20
N PHE A 77 3.21 2.15 5.52
CA PHE A 77 4.17 1.07 5.79
C PHE A 77 4.01 -0.10 4.83
N ASN A 78 5.13 -0.66 4.36
CA ASN A 78 5.15 -1.83 3.48
C ASN A 78 4.47 -3.06 4.09
N ASP A 79 4.59 -3.25 5.41
CA ASP A 79 3.89 -4.34 6.12
C ASP A 79 2.37 -4.20 6.06
N SER A 80 1.85 -2.97 6.15
CA SER A 80 0.42 -2.70 5.98
C SER A 80 -0.04 -3.01 4.56
N VAL A 81 0.75 -2.58 3.56
CA VAL A 81 0.49 -2.89 2.14
C VAL A 81 0.50 -4.40 1.90
N ALA A 82 1.49 -5.11 2.45
CA ALA A 82 1.61 -6.56 2.29
C ALA A 82 0.40 -7.30 2.86
N LYS A 83 -0.07 -6.94 4.07
CA LYS A 83 -1.28 -7.54 4.69
C LYS A 83 -2.54 -7.31 3.85
N ILE A 84 -2.70 -6.12 3.28
CA ILE A 84 -3.84 -5.79 2.42
C ILE A 84 -3.78 -6.59 1.12
N ASN A 85 -2.62 -6.63 0.46
CA ASN A 85 -2.42 -7.36 -0.79
C ASN A 85 -2.60 -8.87 -0.61
N GLU A 86 -2.12 -9.44 0.50
CA GLU A 86 -2.31 -10.85 0.83
C GLU A 86 -3.80 -11.18 1.01
N LYS A 87 -4.56 -10.34 1.72
CA LYS A 87 -6.01 -10.51 1.87
C LYS A 87 -6.74 -10.47 0.52
N LEU A 88 -6.44 -9.49 -0.32
CA LEU A 88 -7.03 -9.38 -1.66
C LEU A 88 -6.71 -10.60 -2.51
N THR A 89 -5.45 -11.04 -2.52
CA THR A 89 -5.00 -12.23 -3.27
C THR A 89 -5.73 -13.48 -2.78
N ASN A 90 -5.88 -13.67 -1.46
CA ASN A 90 -6.61 -14.80 -0.88
C ASN A 90 -8.11 -14.80 -1.21
N TRP A 91 -8.68 -13.65 -1.57
CA TRP A 91 -10.08 -13.57 -2.01
C TRP A 91 -10.25 -13.93 -3.48
N MET A 92 -9.20 -13.76 -4.29
CA MET A 92 -9.18 -14.27 -5.66
C MET A 92 -9.20 -15.80 -5.57
N SER A 93 -10.25 -16.42 -6.11
CA SER A 93 -10.43 -17.88 -6.04
C SER A 93 -9.50 -18.65 -6.99
N ALA A 94 -8.46 -18.00 -7.51
CA ALA A 94 -7.50 -18.60 -8.42
C ALA A 94 -6.43 -19.37 -7.64
N LEU A 95 -5.85 -20.40 -8.28
CA LEU A 95 -4.66 -21.07 -7.77
C LEU A 95 -3.53 -20.03 -7.64
N PRO A 96 -2.82 -19.99 -6.50
CA PRO A 96 -1.71 -19.07 -6.35
C PRO A 96 -0.61 -19.43 -7.37
N GLU A 97 -0.24 -18.45 -8.19
CA GLU A 97 0.95 -18.56 -9.04
C GLU A 97 2.14 -17.97 -8.29
N ILE A 98 3.15 -18.80 -8.03
CA ILE A 98 4.33 -18.39 -7.28
C ILE A 98 5.44 -18.07 -8.27
N TYR A 99 5.86 -16.81 -8.30
CA TYR A 99 7.03 -16.37 -9.05
C TYR A 99 8.24 -16.32 -8.11
N HIS A 100 9.34 -16.92 -8.55
CA HIS A 100 10.62 -16.87 -7.86
C HIS A 100 11.48 -15.76 -8.48
N SER A 101 12.07 -14.93 -7.63
CA SER A 101 13.08 -13.94 -8.02
C SER A 101 14.37 -14.64 -8.43
N ILE A 102 15.09 -14.03 -9.39
CA ILE A 102 16.44 -14.43 -9.76
C ILE A 102 17.40 -13.45 -9.09
N ASN A 103 18.12 -13.90 -8.06
CA ASN A 103 19.07 -13.08 -7.29
C ASN A 103 20.53 -13.34 -7.65
N THR A 104 20.80 -13.76 -8.88
CA THR A 104 22.15 -14.06 -9.34
C THR A 104 22.72 -12.90 -10.15
N THR A 105 23.96 -12.52 -9.86
CA THR A 105 24.71 -11.55 -10.66
C THR A 105 25.40 -12.24 -11.84
N LEU A 106 25.71 -11.47 -12.89
CA LEU A 106 26.34 -11.99 -14.10
C LEU A 106 27.87 -12.09 -13.99
N SER A 107 28.47 -11.43 -13.00
CA SER A 107 29.91 -11.38 -12.77
C SER A 107 30.27 -11.52 -11.30
N ASP A 108 31.48 -12.00 -11.03
CA ASP A 108 32.05 -12.09 -9.67
C ASP A 108 32.30 -10.71 -9.05
N GLU A 109 32.56 -9.69 -9.89
CA GLU A 109 32.71 -8.30 -9.43
C GLU A 109 31.37 -7.74 -8.95
N ASP A 110 30.28 -8.00 -9.66
CA ASP A 110 28.94 -7.61 -9.22
C ASP A 110 28.50 -8.41 -7.99
N ALA A 111 28.89 -9.70 -7.89
CA ALA A 111 28.60 -10.53 -6.72
C ALA A 111 29.25 -9.99 -5.45
N ALA A 112 30.43 -9.36 -5.57
CA ALA A 112 31.11 -8.71 -4.45
C ALA A 112 30.41 -7.41 -4.00
N HIS A 113 29.77 -6.68 -4.92
CA HIS A 113 29.06 -5.44 -4.63
C HIS A 113 27.60 -5.65 -4.18
N TYR A 114 26.95 -6.70 -4.70
CA TYR A 114 25.55 -7.03 -4.45
C TYR A 114 25.41 -8.52 -4.07
N PRO A 115 25.87 -8.88 -2.86
CA PRO A 115 25.76 -10.25 -2.39
C PRO A 115 24.29 -10.67 -2.28
N ALA A 116 24.02 -11.95 -2.51
CA ALA A 116 22.65 -12.49 -2.52
C ALA A 116 21.92 -12.23 -1.19
N GLU A 117 22.64 -12.29 -0.07
CA GLU A 117 22.13 -12.00 1.26
C GLU A 117 21.63 -10.56 1.40
N PHE A 118 22.28 -9.61 0.71
CA PHE A 118 21.82 -8.23 0.65
C PHE A 118 20.57 -8.10 -0.20
N LEU A 119 20.54 -8.72 -1.39
CA LEU A 119 19.38 -8.71 -2.29
C LEU A 119 18.14 -9.36 -1.67
N ASP A 120 18.32 -10.41 -0.87
CA ASP A 120 17.26 -11.10 -0.14
C ASP A 120 16.60 -10.21 0.92
N PHE A 121 17.31 -9.18 1.41
CA PHE A 121 16.80 -8.24 2.43
C PHE A 121 16.16 -6.99 1.82
N ILE A 122 16.21 -6.80 0.50
CA ILE A 122 15.66 -5.60 -0.13
C ILE A 122 14.14 -5.63 -0.11
N GLU A 123 13.55 -4.80 0.75
CA GLU A 123 12.12 -4.52 0.78
C GLU A 123 11.82 -3.10 0.28
N ILE A 124 11.71 -2.96 -1.04
CA ILE A 124 11.35 -1.68 -1.69
C ILE A 124 9.83 -1.60 -1.86
N ALA A 125 9.26 -0.46 -1.47
CA ALA A 125 7.85 -0.17 -1.68
C ALA A 125 7.49 -0.28 -3.17
N GLY A 126 6.52 -1.14 -3.50
CA GLY A 126 6.06 -1.36 -4.88
C GLY A 126 6.82 -2.44 -5.66
N LEU A 127 7.86 -3.06 -5.10
CA LEU A 127 8.47 -4.26 -5.65
C LEU A 127 7.97 -5.51 -4.90
N PRO A 128 7.79 -6.66 -5.59
CA PRO A 128 7.46 -7.91 -4.92
C PRO A 128 8.55 -8.28 -3.91
N ARG A 129 8.15 -8.78 -2.73
CA ARG A 129 9.12 -9.25 -1.74
C ARG A 129 9.95 -10.36 -2.35
N ASN A 130 11.26 -10.22 -2.18
CA ASN A 130 12.19 -11.27 -2.52
C ASN A 130 11.92 -12.48 -1.62
N LYS A 131 11.59 -13.63 -2.20
CA LYS A 131 11.56 -14.89 -1.45
C LYS A 131 12.91 -15.56 -1.68
N PRO A 132 13.68 -15.85 -0.63
CA PRO A 132 14.98 -16.48 -0.79
C PRO A 132 14.81 -17.79 -1.58
N SER A 133 15.69 -17.99 -2.56
CA SER A 133 15.80 -19.27 -3.25
C SER A 133 16.38 -20.28 -2.26
N ILE A 134 15.60 -21.30 -1.90
CA ILE A 134 16.07 -22.43 -1.08
C ILE A 134 16.89 -23.37 -1.95
#